data_AF-A0A8S3YPN4-F1
#
_entry.id   AF-A0A8S3YPN4-F1
#
_cell.length_a   1.000
_cell.length_b   1.000
_cell.length_c   1.000
_cell.angle_alpha   90.00
_cell.angle_beta   90.00
_cell.angle_gamma   90.00
#
_symmetry.space_group_name_H-M   'P 1'
#
loop_
_entity.id
_entity.type
_entity.pdbx_description
1 polymer ?
#
loop_
_entity_poly.entity_id
_entity_poly.type
_entity_poly.pdbx_seq_one_letter_code
_entity_poly.pdbx_strand_id
1 'polypeptide(L)'
;MVIAVWLIYIALISWGRMQDKQDEIKTALTVLDDNREEHNYVYLICVVTGWSASSATTSNVFITLKGSWYQSENHVLQDPSRHLFRLHLIYLTPQSGAENWFMLTTDDDLGELNSVVIWTDFSGAYPSWFV
;
A
#
# COMPACT_ATOMS: atom_id res chain seq x y z
N MET A 1 34.04 10.97 27.59
CA MET A 1 33.14 11.79 26.74
C MET A 1 33.30 11.47 25.25
N VAL A 2 34.51 11.52 24.67
CA VAL A 2 34.70 11.32 23.21
C VAL A 2 34.23 9.96 22.70
N ILE A 3 34.54 8.86 23.42
CA ILE A 3 34.13 7.50 23.02
C ILE A 3 32.60 7.34 22.97
N ALA A 4 31.87 7.96 23.90
CA ALA A 4 30.41 7.90 23.92
C ALA A 4 29.79 8.60 22.69
N VAL A 5 30.39 9.71 22.23
CA VAL A 5 29.96 10.40 21.01
C VAL A 5 30.14 9.50 19.79
N TRP A 6 31.25 8.78 19.68
CA TRP A 6 31.49 7.84 18.58
C TRP A 6 30.51 6.65 18.59
N LEU A 7 30.19 6.11 19.76
CA LEU A 7 29.21 5.02 19.87
C LEU A 7 27.81 5.46 19.45
N ILE A 8 27.37 6.66 19.88
CA ILE A 8 26.08 7.24 19.47
C ILE A 8 26.07 7.49 17.96
N TYR A 9 27.16 8.02 17.41
CA TYR A 9 27.29 8.28 15.98
C TYR A 9 27.18 7.00 15.14
N ILE A 10 27.88 5.93 15.53
CA ILE A 10 27.80 4.63 14.84
C ILE A 10 26.40 4.02 14.97
N ALA A 11 25.75 4.16 16.13
CA ALA A 11 24.38 3.68 16.33
C ALA A 11 23.38 4.40 15.43
N LEU A 12 23.46 5.74 15.34
CA LEU A 12 22.60 6.54 14.46
C LEU A 12 22.80 6.21 12.98
N ILE A 13 24.05 6.02 12.54
CA ILE A 13 24.33 5.60 11.16
C ILE A 13 23.77 4.21 10.88
N SER A 14 23.95 3.27 11.82
CA SER A 14 23.46 1.90 11.66
C SER A 14 21.92 1.88 11.61
N TRP A 15 21.27 2.71 12.42
CA TRP A 15 19.82 2.87 12.41
C TRP A 15 19.32 3.52 11.11
N GLY A 16 19.96 4.60 10.65
CA GLY A 16 19.64 5.25 9.37
C GLY A 16 19.72 4.28 8.19
N ARG A 17 20.80 3.48 8.11
CA ARG A 17 20.94 2.45 7.06
C ARG A 17 19.88 1.36 7.11
N MET A 18 19.39 1.03 8.30
CA MET A 18 18.30 0.08 8.44
C MET A 18 16.97 0.68 7.96
N GLN A 19 16.76 1.98 8.18
CA GLN A 19 15.59 2.70 7.67
C GLN A 19 15.63 2.86 6.14
N ASP A 20 16.77 3.24 5.57
CA ASP A 20 16.92 3.42 4.11
C ASP A 20 16.57 2.14 3.34
N LYS A 21 17.03 0.98 3.81
CA LYS A 21 16.69 -0.33 3.20
C LYS A 21 15.21 -0.65 3.26
N GLN A 22 14.50 -0.13 4.26
CA GLN A 22 13.07 -0.38 4.42
C GLN A 22 12.23 0.55 3.54
N ASP A 23 12.69 1.77 3.31
CA ASP A 23 11.99 2.71 2.42
C ASP A 23 12.00 2.22 0.98
N GLU A 24 13.10 1.60 0.53
CA GLU A 24 13.16 0.95 -0.78
C GLU A 24 12.12 -0.18 -0.93
N ILE A 25 11.82 -0.91 0.16
CA ILE A 25 10.82 -1.99 0.16
C ILE A 25 9.38 -1.43 0.19
N LYS A 26 9.16 -0.25 0.78
CA LYS A 26 7.83 0.38 0.87
C LYS A 26 7.35 0.92 -0.48
N THR A 27 8.25 1.44 -1.31
CA THR A 27 7.90 2.01 -2.63
C THR A 27 7.76 0.97 -3.74
N ALA A 28 7.95 -0.33 -3.45
CA ALA A 28 7.81 -1.36 -4.46
C ALA A 28 6.39 -1.42 -5.03
N LEU A 29 6.29 -1.50 -6.36
CA LEU A 29 5.05 -1.70 -7.09
C LEU A 29 4.45 -3.06 -6.70
N THR A 30 3.21 -3.04 -6.21
CA THR A 30 2.46 -4.26 -5.94
C THR A 30 1.79 -4.73 -7.21
N VAL A 31 2.12 -5.93 -7.69
CA VAL A 31 1.34 -6.60 -8.73
C VAL A 31 0.23 -7.38 -8.02
N LEU A 32 -1.03 -7.13 -8.39
CA LEU A 32 -2.16 -7.82 -7.82
C LEU A 32 -2.18 -9.29 -8.27
N ASP A 33 -2.52 -10.20 -7.35
CA ASP A 33 -2.54 -11.65 -7.60
C ASP A 33 -3.62 -12.07 -8.62
N ASP A 34 -4.62 -11.23 -8.85
CA ASP A 34 -5.71 -11.46 -9.81
C ASP A 34 -5.38 -11.01 -11.24
N ASN A 35 -4.21 -10.42 -11.46
CA ASN A 35 -3.75 -10.04 -12.79
C ASN A 35 -3.51 -11.26 -13.68
N ARG A 36 -3.97 -11.18 -14.93
CA ARG A 36 -3.74 -12.23 -15.94
C ARG A 36 -2.85 -11.70 -17.04
N GLU A 37 -1.99 -12.56 -17.58
CA GLU A 37 -1.12 -12.22 -18.72
C GLU A 37 -1.91 -11.94 -20.01
N GLU A 38 -3.16 -12.40 -20.07
CA GLU A 38 -4.07 -12.25 -21.22
C GLU A 38 -4.71 -10.86 -21.29
N HIS A 39 -4.70 -10.10 -20.18
CA HIS A 39 -5.26 -8.77 -20.10
C HIS A 39 -4.40 -7.77 -20.88
N ASN A 40 -5.03 -6.98 -21.76
CA ASN A 40 -4.31 -6.06 -22.65
C ASN A 40 -4.17 -4.64 -22.10
N TYR A 41 -4.90 -4.32 -21.03
CA TYR A 41 -4.94 -2.99 -20.45
C TYR A 41 -4.41 -3.00 -19.03
N VAL A 42 -3.53 -2.05 -18.72
CA VAL A 42 -2.86 -1.93 -17.42
C VAL A 42 -3.15 -0.56 -16.82
N TYR A 43 -3.63 -0.56 -15.59
CA TYR A 43 -3.89 0.63 -14.79
C TYR A 43 -2.96 0.65 -13.58
N LEU A 44 -2.32 1.80 -13.36
CA LEU A 44 -1.48 2.05 -12.20
C LEU A 44 -2.27 2.88 -11.19
N ILE A 45 -2.42 2.35 -9.98
CA ILE A 45 -3.19 2.97 -8.91
C ILE A 45 -2.25 3.32 -7.77
N CYS A 46 -2.30 4.57 -7.32
CA CYS A 46 -1.61 5.03 -6.13
C CYS A 46 -2.63 5.28 -5.02
N VAL A 47 -2.47 4.58 -3.90
CA VAL A 47 -3.28 4.78 -2.70
C VAL A 47 -2.40 5.43 -1.64
N VAL A 48 -2.77 6.65 -1.25
CA VAL A 48 -2.10 7.41 -0.20
C VAL A 48 -2.94 7.34 1.05
N THR A 49 -2.41 6.75 2.12
CA THR A 49 -3.09 6.70 3.41
C THR A 49 -2.79 7.93 4.26
N GLY A 50 -3.74 8.37 5.08
CA GLY A 50 -3.54 9.50 5.99
C GLY A 50 -2.51 9.23 7.10
N TRP A 51 -1.98 10.30 7.71
CA TRP A 51 -1.01 10.23 8.81
C TRP A 51 -1.62 9.78 10.17
N SER A 52 -2.94 9.57 10.25
CA SER A 52 -3.56 9.18 11.52
C SER A 52 -3.30 7.70 11.85
N ALA A 53 -3.13 7.37 13.13
CA ALA A 53 -3.10 5.98 13.60
C ALA A 53 -4.41 5.23 13.28
N SER A 54 -5.51 5.95 13.07
CA SER A 54 -6.82 5.42 12.65
C SER A 54 -6.95 5.24 11.13
N SER A 55 -5.92 5.59 10.35
CA SER A 55 -5.88 5.39 8.89
C SER A 55 -5.35 4.02 8.49
N ALA A 56 -4.93 3.20 9.45
CA ALA A 56 -4.58 1.81 9.24
C ALA A 56 -5.81 0.91 9.44
N THR A 57 -5.94 -0.13 8.62
CA THR A 57 -7.00 -1.14 8.73
C THR A 57 -6.42 -2.55 8.65
N THR A 58 -7.03 -3.49 9.38
CA THR A 58 -6.76 -4.92 9.21
C THR A 58 -7.73 -5.59 8.24
N SER A 59 -8.73 -4.85 7.75
CA SER A 59 -9.72 -5.36 6.79
C SER A 59 -9.08 -5.57 5.42
N ASN A 60 -9.68 -6.45 4.61
CA ASN A 60 -9.34 -6.50 3.20
C ASN A 60 -9.95 -5.27 2.52
N VAL A 61 -9.14 -4.62 1.68
CA VAL A 61 -9.53 -3.44 0.91
C VAL A 61 -9.72 -3.86 -0.54
N PHE A 62 -10.86 -3.52 -1.10
CA PHE A 62 -11.22 -3.84 -2.47
C PHE A 62 -11.37 -2.56 -3.29
N ILE A 63 -10.98 -2.63 -4.56
CA ILE A 63 -11.09 -1.53 -5.50
C ILE A 63 -11.77 -1.96 -6.80
N THR A 64 -12.53 -1.05 -7.37
CA THR A 64 -13.19 -1.22 -8.66
C THR A 64 -13.08 0.08 -9.44
N LEU A 65 -12.54 0.02 -10.66
CA LEU A 65 -12.44 1.14 -11.58
C LEU A 65 -13.67 1.20 -12.47
N LYS A 66 -14.32 2.37 -12.56
CA LYS A 66 -15.47 2.60 -13.44
C LYS A 66 -15.09 3.61 -14.52
N GLY A 67 -15.05 3.15 -15.76
CA GLY A 67 -14.87 4.01 -16.91
C GLY A 67 -16.17 4.32 -17.65
N SER A 68 -16.04 5.02 -18.76
CA SER A 68 -17.13 5.41 -19.65
C SER A 68 -17.76 4.25 -20.42
N TRP A 69 -16.99 3.20 -20.71
CA TRP A 69 -17.43 2.06 -21.51
C TRP A 69 -17.61 0.80 -20.68
N TYR A 70 -16.67 0.53 -19.77
CA TYR A 70 -16.65 -0.67 -18.96
C TYR A 70 -16.24 -0.39 -17.51
N GLN A 71 -16.42 -1.40 -16.65
CA GLN A 71 -16.03 -1.38 -15.25
C GLN A 71 -15.12 -2.58 -14.98
N SER A 72 -14.01 -2.37 -14.27
CA SER A 72 -13.10 -3.46 -13.91
C SER A 72 -13.79 -4.49 -13.00
N GLU A 73 -13.17 -5.67 -12.90
CA GLU A 73 -13.50 -6.61 -11.83
C GLU A 73 -13.19 -6.00 -10.44
N ASN A 74 -13.61 -6.70 -9.39
CA ASN A 74 -13.29 -6.29 -8.02
C ASN A 74 -11.92 -6.83 -7.66
N HIS A 75 -10.96 -5.92 -7.47
CA HIS A 75 -9.59 -6.28 -7.16
C HIS A 75 -9.31 -6.13 -5.67
N VAL A 76 -8.59 -7.09 -5.09
CA VAL A 76 -8.19 -7.06 -3.68
C VAL A 76 -6.84 -6.38 -3.56
N LEU A 77 -6.78 -5.22 -2.91
CA LEU A 77 -5.53 -4.50 -2.67
C LEU A 77 -4.73 -5.18 -1.56
N GLN A 78 -4.08 -6.29 -1.89
CA GLN A 78 -3.27 -7.07 -0.99
C GLN A 78 -1.92 -7.39 -1.63
N ASP A 79 -0.87 -7.38 -0.81
CA ASP A 79 0.45 -7.87 -1.20
C ASP A 79 0.77 -9.10 -0.33
N PRO A 80 1.11 -10.26 -0.94
CA PRO A 80 1.49 -11.47 -0.20
C PRO A 80 2.69 -11.27 0.73
N SER A 81 3.58 -10.35 0.37
CA SER A 81 4.85 -10.07 1.04
C SER A 81 4.76 -8.88 2.00
N ARG A 82 3.78 -7.99 1.82
CA ARG A 82 3.68 -6.72 2.57
C ARG A 82 2.30 -6.49 3.16
N HIS A 83 2.26 -6.05 4.41
CA HIS A 83 1.03 -5.60 5.06
C HIS A 83 0.80 -4.10 4.78
N LEU A 84 0.26 -3.77 3.59
CA LEU A 84 0.20 -2.41 3.03
C LEU A 84 -0.70 -1.43 3.79
N PHE A 85 -1.76 -1.92 4.43
CA PHE A 85 -2.75 -1.10 5.12
C PHE A 85 -2.72 -1.27 6.64
N ARG A 86 -1.84 -2.12 7.18
CA ARG A 86 -1.81 -2.47 8.61
C ARG A 86 -0.86 -1.58 9.38
N LEU A 87 -1.24 -1.24 10.61
CA LEU A 87 -0.32 -0.66 11.58
C LEU A 87 0.80 -1.67 11.88
N HIS A 88 2.01 -1.41 11.38
CA HIS A 88 3.13 -2.31 11.56
C HIS A 88 3.69 -2.20 12.99
N LEU A 89 3.28 -3.11 13.87
CA LEU A 89 3.60 -3.07 15.31
C LEU A 89 5.07 -3.38 15.63
N ILE A 90 5.87 -3.86 14.66
CA ILE A 90 7.27 -4.29 14.86
C ILE A 90 8.27 -3.15 14.64
N TYR A 91 7.88 -2.04 14.00
CA TYR A 91 8.75 -0.89 13.79
C TYR A 91 8.16 0.34 14.48
N LEU A 92 9.03 1.13 15.12
CA LEU A 92 8.70 2.36 15.85
C LEU A 92 8.10 3.48 14.96
N THR A 93 7.70 3.18 13.73
CA THR A 93 7.16 4.14 12.76
C THR A 93 5.82 3.61 12.26
N PRO A 94 4.69 4.28 12.59
CA PRO A 94 3.40 3.97 12.00
C PRO A 94 3.50 4.05 10.46
N GLN A 95 2.88 3.13 9.73
CA GLN A 95 2.69 3.26 8.26
C GLN A 95 1.64 4.31 7.91
N SER A 96 1.58 5.39 8.68
CA SER A 96 0.65 6.49 8.46
C SER A 96 1.28 7.45 7.45
N GLY A 97 0.59 7.79 6.37
CA GLY A 97 1.19 8.54 5.26
C GLY A 97 1.83 7.65 4.19
N ALA A 98 1.54 6.34 4.16
CA ALA A 98 2.16 5.43 3.22
C ALA A 98 1.55 5.59 1.82
N GLU A 99 2.43 5.72 0.83
CA GLU A 99 2.10 5.69 -0.59
C GLU A 99 2.30 4.26 -1.11
N ASN A 100 1.21 3.62 -1.52
CA ASN A 100 1.24 2.26 -2.02
C ASN A 100 0.83 2.25 -3.50
N TRP A 101 1.71 1.75 -4.35
CA TRP A 101 1.48 1.61 -5.79
C TRP A 101 0.99 0.20 -6.12
N PHE A 102 -0.04 0.12 -6.95
CA PHE A 102 -0.67 -1.12 -7.38
C PHE A 102 -0.82 -1.16 -8.90
N MET A 103 -0.45 -2.28 -9.50
CA MET A 103 -0.67 -2.56 -10.91
C MET A 103 -1.87 -3.48 -11.06
N LEU A 104 -2.88 -3.02 -11.79
CA LEU A 104 -4.13 -3.71 -12.07
C LEU A 104 -4.28 -3.90 -13.57
N THR A 105 -4.78 -5.06 -13.99
CA THR A 105 -4.95 -5.40 -15.40
C THR A 105 -6.42 -5.68 -15.71
N THR A 106 -6.89 -5.28 -16.89
CA THR A 106 -8.26 -5.55 -17.37
C THR A 106 -8.25 -6.12 -18.78
N ASP A 107 -9.26 -6.95 -19.06
CA ASP A 107 -9.50 -7.52 -20.40
C ASP A 107 -9.80 -6.43 -21.44
N ASP A 108 -10.71 -5.52 -21.10
CA ASP A 108 -11.22 -4.48 -21.97
C ASP A 108 -10.76 -3.07 -21.55
N ASP A 109 -10.76 -2.14 -22.50
CA ASP A 109 -10.56 -0.72 -22.24
C ASP A 109 -11.74 -0.15 -21.46
N LEU A 110 -11.47 0.41 -20.28
CA LEU A 110 -12.48 1.09 -19.47
C LEU A 110 -12.95 2.41 -20.13
N GLY A 111 -12.16 2.97 -21.05
CA GLY A 111 -12.34 4.29 -21.62
C GLY A 111 -11.95 5.39 -20.61
N GLU A 112 -12.64 6.53 -20.65
CA GLU A 112 -12.39 7.61 -19.69
C GLU A 112 -12.83 7.19 -18.28
N LEU A 113 -11.90 7.21 -17.31
CA LEU A 113 -12.17 6.86 -15.92
C LEU A 113 -13.06 7.93 -15.27
N ASN A 114 -14.26 7.52 -14.86
CA ASN A 114 -15.27 8.42 -14.31
C ASN A 114 -15.35 8.35 -12.79
N SER A 115 -15.15 7.16 -12.21
CA SER A 115 -15.20 6.97 -10.76
C SER A 115 -14.39 5.77 -10.31
N VAL A 116 -13.97 5.82 -9.05
CA VAL A 116 -13.30 4.70 -8.36
C VAL A 116 -14.15 4.35 -7.15
N VAL A 117 -14.46 3.07 -7.01
CA VAL A 117 -15.17 2.55 -5.85
C VAL A 117 -14.18 1.80 -4.99
N ILE A 118 -14.14 2.16 -3.71
CA ILE A 118 -13.32 1.50 -2.71
C ILE A 118 -14.25 1.02 -1.60
N TRP A 119 -14.08 -0.23 -1.19
CA TRP A 119 -14.88 -0.80 -0.10
C TRP A 119 -14.05 -1.79 0.71
N THR A 120 -14.49 -2.07 1.93
CA THR A 120 -13.82 -3.02 2.82
C THR A 120 -14.82 -4.06 3.29
N ASP A 121 -14.31 -5.24 3.65
CA ASP A 121 -15.13 -6.32 4.22
C ASP A 121 -15.34 -6.19 5.73
N PHE A 122 -14.81 -5.12 6.36
CA PHE A 122 -14.80 -4.91 7.81
C PHE A 122 -14.27 -6.11 8.61
N SER A 123 -13.42 -6.93 8.01
CA SER A 123 -12.84 -8.10 8.68
C SER A 123 -11.65 -7.72 9.58
N GLY A 124 -11.28 -8.63 10.47
CA GLY A 124 -10.13 -8.47 11.36
C GLY A 124 -10.42 -7.76 12.68
N ALA A 125 -9.36 -7.52 13.46
CA ALA A 125 -9.47 -7.01 14.83
C ALA A 125 -9.62 -5.48 14.90
N TYR A 126 -9.12 -4.76 13.90
CA TYR A 126 -9.17 -3.30 13.81
C TYR A 126 -9.68 -2.90 12.42
N PRO A 127 -10.98 -3.06 12.15
CA PRO A 127 -11.52 -2.91 10.81
C PRO A 127 -11.72 -1.46 10.38
N SER A 128 -11.76 -0.53 11.33
CA SER A 128 -11.98 0.90 11.08
C SER A 128 -10.91 1.45 10.14
N TRP A 129 -11.34 2.11 9.08
CA TRP A 129 -10.45 2.81 8.16
C TRP A 129 -10.92 4.25 8.01
N PHE A 130 -10.06 5.19 8.35
CA PHE A 130 -10.29 6.61 8.07
C PHE A 130 -9.81 6.92 6.65
N VAL A 131 -10.77 7.06 5.73
CA VAL A 131 -10.60 7.34 4.29
C VAL A 131 -10.93 8.79 4.01
#